data_AF-A0A4Q9XKU3-F1
#
_entry.id   AF-A0A4Q9XKU3-F1
#
_cell.length_a   1.000
_cell.length_b   1.000
_cell.length_c   1.000
_cell.angle_alpha   90.00
_cell.angle_beta   90.00
_cell.angle_gamma   90.00
#
_symmetry.space_group_name_H-M   'P 1'
#
loop_
_entity.id
_entity.type
_entity.pdbx_description
1 polymer ?
#
loop_
_entity_poly.entity_id
_entity_poly.type
_entity_poly.pdbx_seq_one_letter_code
_entity_poly.pdbx_strand_id
1 'polypeptide(L)' 'MKTHLTLILCTLALTGCSHRSLYETGQNYQKSQCIIDAQTPEQIDACRQANNMSYEEYKKAREALAKQPTPEK' A
#
# COMPACT_ATOMS: atom_id res chain seq x y z
N MET A 1 8.59 35.10 -13.95
CA MET A 1 9.11 33.73 -14.22
C MET A 1 9.28 32.89 -12.95
N LYS A 2 9.89 33.39 -11.85
CA LYS A 2 10.05 32.64 -10.58
C LYS A 2 8.73 32.14 -9.96
N THR A 3 7.68 32.98 -9.93
CA THR A 3 6.35 32.62 -9.40
C THR A 3 5.66 31.50 -10.18
N HIS A 4 5.85 31.44 -11.50
CA HIS A 4 5.32 30.35 -12.32
C HIS A 4 6.04 29.03 -12.06
N LEU A 5 7.37 29.07 -11.80
CA LEU A 5 8.14 27.88 -11.46
C LEU A 5 7.69 27.27 -10.12
N THR A 6 7.42 28.11 -9.11
CA THR A 6 6.87 27.67 -7.83
C THR A 6 5.49 27.04 -7.97
N LEU A 7 4.62 27.65 -8.79
CA LEU A 7 3.27 27.14 -9.07
C LEU A 7 3.31 25.78 -9.77
N ILE A 8 4.18 25.62 -10.77
CA ILE A 8 4.38 24.35 -11.48
C ILE A 8 4.87 23.25 -10.53
N LEU A 9 5.84 23.57 -9.65
CA LEU A 9 6.37 22.62 -8.69
C LEU A 9 5.31 22.18 -7.66
N CYS A 10 4.46 23.11 -7.19
CA CYS A 10 3.34 22.78 -6.32
C CYS A 10 2.33 21.84 -6.99
N THR A 11 2.00 22.05 -8.27
CA THR A 11 1.04 21.18 -8.98
C THR A 11 1.57 19.77 -9.21
N LEU A 12 2.89 19.60 -9.36
CA LEU A 12 3.53 18.28 -9.48
C LEU A 12 3.54 17.53 -8.15
N ALA A 13 3.63 18.23 -7.01
CA ALA A 13 3.55 17.59 -5.70
C ALA A 13 2.14 17.04 -5.36
N LEU A 14 1.11 17.51 -6.07
CA LEU A 14 -0.29 17.07 -5.90
C LEU A 14 -0.67 15.85 -6.74
N THR A 15 0.22 15.38 -7.63
CA THR A 15 -0.01 14.09 -8.30
C THR A 15 0.23 12.99 -7.26
N GLY A 16 -0.84 12.64 -6.55
CA GLY A 16 -0.81 11.66 -5.47
C GLY A 16 -0.22 10.33 -5.95
N CYS A 17 0.57 9.69 -5.07
CA CYS A 17 1.06 8.35 -5.29
C CYS A 17 -0.10 7.45 -5.74
N SER A 18 0.09 6.70 -6.82
CA SER A 18 -0.92 5.74 -7.29
C SER A 18 -1.31 4.80 -6.14
N HIS A 19 -2.61 4.58 -5.95
CA HIS A 19 -3.14 3.66 -4.92
C HIS A 19 -2.48 2.27 -4.99
N ARG A 20 -2.12 1.84 -6.19
CA ARG A 20 -1.39 0.59 -6.42
C ARG A 20 0.04 0.64 -5.89
N SER A 21 0.76 1.73 -6.18
CA SER A 21 2.13 1.93 -5.68
C SER A 21 2.14 1.97 -4.15
N LEU A 22 1.19 2.66 -3.53
CA LEU A 22 1.07 2.69 -2.07
C LEU A 22 0.80 1.30 -1.49
N TYR A 23 -0.10 0.53 -2.11
CA TYR A 23 -0.39 -0.84 -1.71
C TYR A 23 0.85 -1.74 -1.80
N GLU A 24 1.56 -1.71 -2.93
CA GLU A 24 2.76 -2.49 -3.16
C GLU A 24 3.88 -2.12 -2.18
N THR A 25 4.10 -0.83 -1.93
CA THR A 25 5.05 -0.35 -0.91
C THR A 25 4.68 -0.87 0.48
N GLY A 26 3.40 -0.78 0.87
CA GLY A 26 2.93 -1.27 2.17
C GLY A 26 3.09 -2.79 2.32
N GLN A 27 2.81 -3.56 1.27
CA GLN A 27 3.03 -5.01 1.26
C GLN A 27 4.51 -5.37 1.39
N ASN A 28 5.38 -4.68 0.65
CA ASN A 28 6.82 -4.89 0.72
C ASN A 28 7.39 -4.54 2.09
N TYR A 29 6.90 -3.47 2.71
CA TYR A 29 7.28 -3.11 4.07
C TYR A 29 6.92 -4.20 5.08
N GLN A 30 5.67 -4.71 5.04
CA GLN A 30 5.26 -5.82 5.90
C GLN A 30 6.11 -7.08 5.69
N LYS A 31 6.39 -7.44 4.44
CA LYS A 31 7.27 -8.58 4.11
C LYS A 31 8.68 -8.38 4.68
N SER A 32 9.24 -7.18 4.52
CA SER A 32 10.57 -6.85 5.03
C SER A 32 10.63 -6.96 6.55
N GLN A 33 9.63 -6.42 7.26
CA GLN A 33 9.58 -6.51 8.72
C GLN A 33 9.44 -7.94 9.21
N CYS A 34 8.58 -8.74 8.56
CA CYS A 34 8.47 -10.17 8.83
C CYS A 34 9.83 -10.89 8.71
N ILE A 35 10.59 -10.61 7.64
CA ILE A 35 11.92 -11.21 7.42
C ILE A 35 12.92 -10.73 8.49
N ILE A 36 12.87 -9.46 8.88
CA ILE A 36 13.73 -8.90 9.93
C ILE A 36 13.45 -9.57 11.29
N ASP A 37 12.18 -9.84 11.58
CA ASP A 37 11.74 -10.46 12.84
C ASP A 37 11.89 -12.00 12.85
N ALA A 38 12.09 -12.62 11.68
CA ALA A 38 12.24 -14.06 11.54
C ALA A 38 13.57 -14.55 12.12
N GLN A 39 13.50 -15.62 12.92
CA GLN A 39 14.66 -16.22 13.61
C GLN A 39 15.16 -17.49 12.94
N THR A 40 14.38 -18.08 12.02
CA THR A 40 14.67 -19.36 11.37
C THR A 40 14.44 -19.29 9.85
N PRO A 41 15.11 -20.13 9.05
CA PRO A 41 14.89 -20.22 7.62
C PRO A 41 13.42 -20.52 7.25
N GLU A 42 12.76 -21.38 8.02
CA GLU A 42 11.35 -21.74 7.80
C GLU A 42 10.42 -20.54 8.01
N GLN A 43 10.73 -19.67 8.98
CA GLN A 43 10.00 -18.42 9.19
C GLN A 43 10.24 -17.41 8.06
N ILE A 44 11.46 -17.34 7.53
CA ILE A 44 11.76 -16.48 6.37
C ILE A 44 10.95 -16.95 5.15
N ASP A 45 10.86 -18.25 4.92
CA ASP A 45 10.06 -18.80 3.81
C ASP A 45 8.57 -18.57 4.00
N ALA A 46 8.07 -18.67 5.24
CA ALA A 46 6.71 -18.27 5.58
C ALA A 46 6.47 -16.77 5.30
N CYS A 47 7.42 -15.89 5.61
CA CYS A 47 7.34 -14.47 5.31
C CYS A 47 7.32 -14.18 3.79
N ARG A 48 8.05 -14.95 2.98
CA ARG A 48 7.99 -14.81 1.51
C ARG A 48 6.62 -15.18 0.95
N GLN A 49 5.97 -16.16 1.57
CA GLN A 49 4.63 -16.63 1.21
C GLN A 49 3.51 -15.80 1.87
N ALA A 50 3.84 -14.93 2.82
CA ALA A 50 2.88 -14.05 3.47
C ALA A 50 2.34 -13.00 2.48
N ASN A 51 1.04 -12.70 2.58
CA ASN A 51 0.32 -11.75 1.73
C ASN A 51 0.31 -12.09 0.23
N ASN A 52 -0.59 -13.02 -0.13
CA ASN A 52 -0.89 -13.43 -1.51
C ASN A 52 -2.02 -12.63 -2.18
N MET A 53 -2.64 -11.69 -1.46
CA MET A 53 -3.71 -10.89 -2.04
C MET A 53 -3.14 -9.95 -3.10
N SER A 54 -3.66 -10.05 -4.32
CA SER A 54 -3.34 -9.12 -5.39
C SER A 54 -3.97 -7.74 -5.12
N TYR A 55 -3.44 -6.72 -5.79
CA TYR A 55 -4.01 -5.36 -5.69
C TYR A 55 -5.48 -5.30 -6.12
N GLU A 56 -5.88 -6.06 -7.14
CA GLU A 56 -7.27 -6.07 -7.63
C GLU A 56 -8.23 -6.73 -6.64
N GLU A 57 -7.80 -7.81 -5.98
CA GLU A 57 -8.59 -8.44 -4.91
C GLU A 57 -8.74 -7.50 -3.72
N TYR A 58 -7.65 -6.83 -3.32
CA TYR A 58 -7.67 -5.80 -2.29
C TYR A 58 -8.66 -4.68 -2.65
N LYS A 59 -8.56 -4.14 -3.87
CA LYS A 59 -9.43 -3.07 -4.35
C LYS A 59 -10.90 -3.48 -4.32
N LYS A 60 -11.22 -4.66 -4.85
CA LYS A 60 -12.58 -5.21 -4.84
C LYS A 60 -13.12 -5.38 -3.42
N ALA A 61 -12.31 -5.92 -2.50
CA ALA A 61 -12.70 -6.08 -1.10
C ALA A 61 -12.96 -4.72 -0.42
N ARG A 62 -12.10 -3.73 -0.65
CA ARG A 62 -12.26 -2.37 -0.12
C ARG A 62 -13.54 -1.71 -0.63
N GLU A 63 -13.84 -1.84 -1.92
CA GLU A 63 -15.06 -1.29 -2.51
C GLU A 63 -16.32 -2.01 -2.01
N ALA A 64 -16.25 -3.33 -1.78
CA ALA A 64 -17.36 -4.09 -1.20
C ALA A 64 -17.67 -3.63 0.23
N LEU A 65 -16.64 -3.38 1.05
CA LEU A 65 -16.78 -2.86 2.40
C LEU A 65 -17.33 -1.43 2.42
N ALA A 66 -16.89 -0.57 1.51
CA ALA A 66 -17.39 0.80 1.40
C ALA A 66 -18.88 0.90 1.01
N LYS A 67 -19.45 -0.17 0.43
CA LYS A 67 -20.86 -0.26 0.05
C LYS A 67 -21.75 -0.87 1.13
N GLN A 68 -21.17 -1.44 2.20
CA GLN A 68 -21.95 -1.92 3.32
C GLN A 68 -22.23 -0.75 4.27
N PRO A 69 -23.48 -0.55 4.73
CA PRO A 69 -23.74 0.37 5.81
C PRO A 69 -22.94 -0.12 7.03
N THR A 70 -22.06 0.72 7.55
CA THR A 70 -21.32 0.45 8.78
C THR A 70 -22.31 0.08 9.89
N PRO A 71 -22.16 -1.04 10.62
CA PRO A 71 -22.89 -1.23 11.85
C PRO A 71 -22.45 -0.12 12.82
N GLU A 72 -23.36 0.81 13.05
CA GLU A 72 -23.26 1.86 14.06
C GLU A 72 -22.97 1.18 15.41
N LYS A 73 -21.83 1.50 16.01
CA LYS A 73 -21.53 1.14 17.40
C LYS A 73 -22.02 2.25 18.31
#